data_AF-A0A3D2QZ32-F1
#
_entry.id   AF-A0A3D2QZ32-F1
#
_cell.length_a   1.000
_cell.length_b   1.000
_cell.length_c   1.000
_cell.angle_alpha   90.00
_cell.angle_beta   90.00
_cell.angle_gamma   90.00
#
_symmetry.space_group_name_H-M   'P 1'
#
loop_
_entity.id
_entity.type
_entity.pdbx_description
1 polymer ?
#
loop_
_entity_poly.entity_id
_entity_poly.type
_entity_poly.pdbx_seq_one_letter_code
_entity_poly.pdbx_strand_id
1 'polypeptide(L)'
;EISQDSSTDIEFVIHALDWLKANSNEPDFIVHIRPTSPLRSPRVIDDAIKKFIAEPSFTALRSIHEMSESAYKNFEISDDGSLMTVFSHVSDLDNSNLGRQLFPKTFVPNGYVDVLRTSFIREHNLLHGNNVMPYVTDVVSEIDSEADFNFLRYQISVDSAIKETIFNSE
;
A
#
# COMPACT_ATOMS: atom_id res chain seq x y z
N GLU A 1 15.63 -18.82 7.27
CA GLU A 1 16.49 -17.71 7.71
C GLU A 1 16.06 -16.43 6.98
N ILE A 2 14.80 -16.00 7.18
CA ILE A 2 14.16 -14.88 6.44
C ILE A 2 13.21 -14.07 7.34
N SER A 3 13.46 -14.09 8.66
CA SER A 3 12.61 -13.47 9.69
C SER A 3 13.46 -12.60 10.61
N GLN A 4 14.47 -11.94 10.06
CA GLN A 4 15.31 -10.99 10.79
C GLN A 4 14.70 -9.59 10.68
N ASP A 5 15.10 -8.67 11.56
CA ASP A 5 14.58 -7.29 11.57
C ASP A 5 14.82 -6.54 10.25
N SER A 6 15.85 -6.93 9.49
CA SER A 6 16.19 -6.36 8.19
C SER A 6 15.67 -7.16 7.00
N SER A 7 14.84 -8.19 7.23
CA SER A 7 14.28 -8.99 6.14
C SER A 7 13.34 -8.14 5.30
N THR A 8 13.52 -8.21 3.99
CA THR A 8 12.82 -7.40 3.01
C THR A 8 11.65 -8.16 2.40
N ASP A 9 10.67 -7.42 1.87
CA ASP A 9 9.50 -8.04 1.23
C ASP A 9 9.90 -8.99 0.08
N ILE A 10 10.94 -8.64 -0.67
CA ILE A 10 11.40 -9.44 -1.82
C ILE A 10 11.95 -10.80 -1.40
N GLU A 11 12.65 -10.87 -0.25
CA GLU A 11 13.24 -12.12 0.24
C GLU A 11 12.18 -13.15 0.58
N PHE A 12 11.13 -12.76 1.30
CA PHE A 12 10.06 -13.71 1.63
C PHE A 12 9.21 -14.07 0.40
N VAL A 13 9.01 -13.13 -0.53
CA VAL A 13 8.27 -13.39 -1.77
C VAL A 13 9.00 -14.41 -2.64
N ILE A 14 10.31 -14.26 -2.82
CA ILE A 14 11.13 -15.23 -3.56
C ILE A 14 11.12 -16.58 -2.87
N HIS A 15 11.31 -16.60 -1.55
CA HIS A 15 11.22 -17.83 -0.77
C HIS A 15 9.87 -18.53 -0.95
N ALA A 16 8.76 -17.79 -0.93
CA ALA A 16 7.43 -18.34 -1.16
C ALA A 16 7.27 -18.89 -2.59
N LEU A 17 7.76 -18.17 -3.61
CA LEU A 17 7.73 -18.63 -5.00
C LEU A 17 8.58 -19.90 -5.21
N ASP A 18 9.77 -19.96 -4.62
CA ASP A 18 10.65 -21.14 -4.69
C ASP A 18 9.99 -22.35 -4.04
N TRP A 19 9.37 -22.15 -2.87
CA TRP A 19 8.62 -23.19 -2.20
C TRP A 19 7.42 -23.67 -3.04
N LEU A 20 6.64 -22.74 -3.62
CA LEU A 20 5.48 -23.07 -4.47
C LEU A 20 5.91 -23.81 -5.74
N LYS A 21 7.00 -23.39 -6.37
CA LYS A 21 7.58 -24.07 -7.53
C LYS A 21 8.01 -25.50 -7.24
N ALA A 22 8.54 -25.75 -6.04
CA ALA A 22 9.03 -27.08 -5.64
C ALA A 22 7.92 -28.01 -5.12
N ASN A 23 6.87 -27.48 -4.52
CA ASN A 23 5.84 -28.27 -3.82
C ASN A 23 4.46 -28.21 -4.48
N SER A 24 4.26 -27.32 -5.45
CA SER A 24 2.98 -27.09 -6.13
C SER A 24 3.24 -26.50 -7.52
N ASN A 25 2.37 -25.60 -7.98
CA ASN A 25 2.57 -24.82 -9.19
C ASN A 25 3.05 -23.41 -8.83
N GLU A 26 4.04 -22.92 -9.58
CA GLU A 26 4.46 -21.52 -9.53
C GLU A 26 3.35 -20.64 -10.15
N PRO A 27 2.79 -19.67 -9.42
CA PRO A 27 1.69 -18.85 -9.93
C PRO A 27 2.22 -17.77 -10.89
N ASP A 28 1.39 -17.33 -11.85
CA ASP A 28 1.73 -16.18 -12.71
C ASP A 28 1.72 -14.85 -11.95
N PHE A 29 0.90 -14.78 -10.90
CA PHE A 29 0.67 -13.61 -10.08
C PHE A 29 0.65 -13.96 -8.59
N ILE A 30 1.15 -13.06 -7.76
CA ILE A 30 1.01 -13.12 -6.30
C ILE A 30 0.07 -12.02 -5.86
N VAL A 31 -0.95 -12.37 -5.09
CA VAL A 31 -1.80 -11.40 -4.40
C VAL A 31 -1.28 -11.27 -2.97
N HIS A 32 -0.57 -10.18 -2.70
CA HIS A 32 0.03 -9.94 -1.39
C HIS A 32 -0.98 -9.23 -0.49
N ILE A 33 -1.48 -9.97 0.50
CA ILE A 33 -2.47 -9.52 1.48
C ILE A 33 -1.79 -9.42 2.85
N ARG A 34 -1.55 -8.18 3.31
CA ARG A 34 -0.89 -7.95 4.61
C ARG A 34 -1.89 -8.17 5.75
N PRO A 35 -1.57 -8.91 6.83
CA PRO A 35 -2.51 -9.14 7.92
C PRO A 35 -2.86 -7.87 8.71
N THR A 36 -2.05 -6.82 8.62
CA THR A 36 -2.20 -5.56 9.35
C THR A 36 -3.39 -4.70 8.89
N SER A 37 -3.98 -4.96 7.71
CA SER A 37 -5.12 -4.16 7.19
C SER A 37 -6.44 -4.94 7.15
N PRO A 38 -6.99 -5.42 8.29
CA PRO A 38 -7.98 -6.50 8.34
C PRO A 38 -9.36 -6.17 7.75
N LEU A 39 -9.73 -4.88 7.68
CA LEU A 39 -11.01 -4.45 7.11
C LEU A 39 -10.91 -4.34 5.59
N ARG A 40 -11.05 -5.48 4.91
CA ARG A 40 -11.03 -5.54 3.44
C ARG A 40 -12.23 -6.30 2.90
N SER A 41 -12.74 -5.82 1.78
CA SER A 41 -13.80 -6.46 1.01
C SER A 41 -13.18 -7.39 -0.03
N PRO A 42 -13.55 -8.68 -0.06
CA PRO A 42 -13.12 -9.60 -1.11
C PRO A 42 -13.41 -9.09 -2.52
N ARG A 43 -14.53 -8.38 -2.70
CA ARG A 43 -14.92 -7.81 -4.01
C ARG A 43 -13.93 -6.77 -4.53
N VAL A 44 -13.34 -5.98 -3.63
CA VAL A 44 -12.33 -4.96 -3.97
C VAL A 44 -11.01 -5.63 -4.37
N ILE A 45 -10.63 -6.71 -3.68
CA ILE A 45 -9.47 -7.53 -4.05
C ILE A 45 -9.67 -8.14 -5.45
N ASP A 46 -10.83 -8.74 -5.71
CA ASP A 46 -11.15 -9.33 -7.01
C ASP A 46 -11.11 -8.29 -8.15
N ASP A 47 -11.62 -7.08 -7.91
CA ASP A 47 -11.57 -5.98 -8.87
C ASP A 47 -10.12 -5.53 -9.16
N ALA A 48 -9.29 -5.40 -8.12
CA ALA A 48 -7.88 -5.07 -8.28
C ALA A 48 -7.14 -6.12 -9.13
N ILE A 49 -7.34 -7.41 -8.84
CA ILE A 49 -6.73 -8.52 -9.59
C ILE A 49 -7.16 -8.46 -11.06
N LYS A 50 -8.46 -8.31 -11.34
CA LYS A 50 -8.99 -8.25 -12.71
C LYS A 50 -8.41 -7.07 -13.49
N LYS A 51 -8.34 -5.88 -12.88
CA LYS A 51 -7.75 -4.69 -13.51
C LYS A 51 -6.27 -4.88 -13.83
N PHE A 52 -5.50 -5.45 -12.92
CA PHE A 52 -4.08 -5.68 -13.17
C PHE A 52 -3.83 -6.70 -14.29
N ILE A 53 -4.57 -7.80 -14.29
CA ILE A 53 -4.46 -8.84 -15.34
C ILE A 53 -4.80 -8.27 -16.73
N ALA A 54 -5.77 -7.35 -16.80
CA ALA A 54 -6.19 -6.72 -18.05
C ALA A 54 -5.14 -5.76 -18.65
N GLU A 55 -4.13 -5.35 -17.89
CA GLU A 55 -3.13 -4.36 -18.31
C GLU A 55 -1.70 -4.90 -18.20
N PRO A 56 -1.22 -5.66 -19.20
CA PRO A 56 0.11 -6.30 -19.17
C PRO A 56 1.29 -5.34 -19.10
N SER A 57 1.09 -4.06 -19.40
CA SER A 57 2.14 -3.03 -19.38
C SER A 57 2.66 -2.74 -17.98
N PHE A 58 1.83 -2.92 -16.94
CA PHE A 58 2.21 -2.71 -15.55
C PHE A 58 2.95 -3.91 -14.97
N THR A 59 3.96 -3.62 -14.17
CA THR A 59 4.84 -4.59 -13.53
C THR A 59 4.29 -5.08 -12.19
N ALA A 60 3.50 -4.24 -11.51
CA ALA A 60 2.73 -4.59 -10.32
C ALA A 60 1.50 -3.67 -10.16
N LEU A 61 0.58 -4.02 -9.27
CA LEU A 61 -0.47 -3.15 -8.76
C LEU A 61 -0.25 -2.91 -7.27
N ARG A 62 -0.44 -1.66 -6.83
CA ARG A 62 -0.34 -1.29 -5.42
C ARG A 62 -1.58 -0.53 -4.97
N SER A 63 -2.17 -0.94 -3.85
CA SER A 63 -3.29 -0.20 -3.25
C SER A 63 -2.81 1.08 -2.57
N ILE A 64 -3.54 2.16 -2.79
CA ILE A 64 -3.23 3.50 -2.28
C ILE A 64 -4.51 4.22 -1.84
N HIS A 65 -4.40 5.19 -0.94
CA HIS A 65 -5.49 6.13 -0.65
C HIS A 65 -4.98 7.57 -0.73
N GLU A 66 -5.86 8.52 -1.06
CA GLU A 66 -5.52 9.95 -1.10
C GLU A 66 -5.20 10.45 0.31
N MET A 67 -4.12 11.21 0.47
CA MET A 67 -3.75 11.81 1.74
C MET A 67 -4.74 12.90 2.14
N SER A 68 -5.00 13.06 3.44
CA SER A 68 -5.85 14.15 3.94
C SER A 68 -5.30 15.54 3.61
N GLU A 69 -3.97 15.68 3.63
CA GLU A 69 -3.23 16.86 3.18
C GLU A 69 -2.17 16.44 2.17
N SER A 70 -1.95 17.29 1.16
CA SER A 70 -0.92 17.03 0.15
C SER A 70 0.46 16.99 0.77
N ALA A 71 1.30 16.03 0.38
CA ALA A 71 2.69 15.95 0.85
C ALA A 71 3.51 17.21 0.51
N TYR A 72 3.08 17.99 -0.49
CA TYR A 72 3.69 19.27 -0.85
C TYR A 72 3.55 20.34 0.23
N LYS A 73 2.71 20.12 1.24
CA LYS A 73 2.53 21.01 2.39
C LYS A 73 3.26 20.53 3.64
N ASN A 74 4.06 19.48 3.53
CA ASN A 74 4.89 18.99 4.62
C ASN A 74 6.27 19.64 4.60
N PHE A 75 6.91 19.67 5.77
CA PHE A 75 8.21 20.32 5.99
C PHE A 75 9.24 19.35 6.57
N GLU A 76 10.51 19.65 6.32
CA GLU A 76 11.68 19.04 6.93
C GLU A 76 12.40 20.07 7.81
N ILE A 77 13.22 19.59 8.72
CA ILE A 77 14.10 20.43 9.54
C ILE A 77 15.46 20.48 8.84
N SER A 78 15.93 21.68 8.48
CA SER A 78 17.26 21.90 7.91
C SER A 78 18.37 21.75 8.96
N ASP A 79 19.62 21.72 8.48
CA ASP A 79 20.81 21.61 9.35
C ASP A 79 20.94 22.74 10.39
N ASP A 80 20.38 23.92 10.11
CA ASP A 80 20.37 25.06 11.02
C ASP A 80 19.17 25.08 11.99
N GLY A 81 18.30 24.05 11.93
CA GLY A 81 17.12 23.90 12.77
C GLY A 81 15.88 24.66 12.29
N SER A 82 15.94 25.34 11.15
CA SER A 82 14.77 25.98 10.53
C SER A 82 13.91 24.98 9.74
N LEU A 83 12.71 25.39 9.32
CA LEU A 83 11.84 24.57 8.50
C LEU A 83 12.05 24.85 7.01
N MET A 84 11.95 23.80 6.19
CA MET A 84 12.00 23.88 4.74
C MET A 84 10.98 22.95 4.10
N THR A 85 10.49 23.25 2.91
CA THR A 85 9.59 22.36 2.15
C THR A 85 10.27 21.03 1.81
N VAL A 86 9.57 19.90 1.94
CA VAL A 86 10.11 18.54 1.67
C VAL A 86 10.71 18.39 0.27
N PHE A 87 10.03 18.88 -0.79
CA PHE A 87 10.45 18.59 -2.16
C PHE A 87 11.38 19.63 -2.78
N SER A 88 11.15 20.90 -2.49
CA SER A 88 11.90 22.01 -3.09
C SER A 88 13.00 22.55 -2.19
N HIS A 89 13.06 22.11 -0.93
CA HIS A 89 14.07 22.55 0.03
C HIS A 89 14.15 24.09 0.19
N VAL A 90 12.98 24.76 0.15
CA VAL A 90 12.85 26.21 0.26
C VAL A 90 12.34 26.58 1.66
N SER A 91 12.91 27.63 2.26
CA SER A 91 12.53 28.15 3.59
C SER A 91 11.39 29.18 3.55
N ASP A 92 11.02 29.68 2.37
CA ASP A 92 9.80 30.48 2.17
C ASP A 92 8.57 29.57 2.16
N LEU A 93 7.94 29.45 3.33
CA LEU A 93 6.84 28.52 3.57
C LEU A 93 5.47 29.11 3.24
N ASP A 94 5.35 30.41 2.92
CA ASP A 94 4.05 31.05 2.70
C ASP A 94 3.30 30.42 1.53
N ASN A 95 4.02 29.96 0.51
CA ASN A 95 3.43 29.21 -0.61
C ASN A 95 2.80 27.87 -0.17
N SER A 96 3.23 27.29 0.94
CA SER A 96 2.67 26.03 1.49
C SER A 96 1.36 26.26 2.26
N ASN A 97 1.01 27.51 2.57
CA ASN A 97 -0.24 27.88 3.24
C ASN A 97 -1.43 28.05 2.28
N LEU A 98 -1.21 27.89 0.97
CA LEU A 98 -2.27 27.93 -0.03
C LEU A 98 -3.34 26.84 0.22
N GLY A 99 -4.53 27.05 -0.34
CA GLY A 99 -5.62 26.07 -0.24
C GLY A 99 -5.23 24.72 -0.84
N ARG A 100 -5.67 23.62 -0.22
CA ARG A 100 -5.25 22.25 -0.60
C ARG A 100 -5.47 21.94 -2.09
N GLN A 101 -6.51 22.52 -2.68
CA GLN A 101 -6.92 22.33 -4.08
C GLN A 101 -5.89 22.87 -5.09
N LEU A 102 -4.96 23.72 -4.65
CA LEU A 102 -3.89 24.26 -5.48
C LEU A 102 -2.66 23.35 -5.52
N PHE A 103 -2.63 22.29 -4.73
CA PHE A 103 -1.54 21.32 -4.70
C PHE A 103 -1.92 20.04 -5.43
N PRO A 104 -0.94 19.33 -6.01
CA PRO A 104 -1.15 17.98 -6.49
C PRO A 104 -1.69 17.08 -5.38
N LYS A 105 -2.63 16.20 -5.75
CA LYS A 105 -3.05 15.11 -4.87
C LYS A 105 -1.87 14.17 -4.66
N THR A 106 -1.67 13.78 -3.41
CA THR A 106 -0.65 12.80 -3.03
C THR A 106 -1.34 11.62 -2.35
N PHE A 107 -0.70 10.46 -2.43
CA PHE A 107 -1.31 9.20 -2.03
C PHE A 107 -0.36 8.45 -1.11
N VAL A 108 -0.92 7.75 -0.13
CA VAL A 108 -0.19 6.84 0.76
C VAL A 108 -0.48 5.41 0.30
N PRO A 109 0.56 4.58 0.08
CA PRO A 109 0.36 3.15 -0.11
C PRO A 109 -0.22 2.55 1.16
N ASN A 110 -1.20 1.66 1.00
CA ASN A 110 -1.82 0.96 2.11
C ASN A 110 -1.75 -0.55 1.89
N GLY A 111 -1.96 -1.33 2.94
CA GLY A 111 -1.90 -2.78 2.93
C GLY A 111 -3.15 -3.49 2.41
N TYR A 112 -4.03 -2.82 1.65
CA TYR A 112 -5.28 -3.42 1.20
C TYR A 112 -5.05 -4.61 0.27
N VAL A 113 -4.34 -4.39 -0.84
CA VAL A 113 -3.96 -5.43 -1.81
C VAL A 113 -2.83 -4.94 -2.72
N ASP A 114 -1.77 -5.71 -2.82
CA ASP A 114 -0.79 -5.59 -3.89
C ASP A 114 -0.87 -6.82 -4.80
N VAL A 115 -0.77 -6.62 -6.12
CA VAL A 115 -0.70 -7.74 -7.09
C VAL A 115 0.64 -7.68 -7.80
N LEU A 116 1.42 -8.75 -7.64
CA LEU A 116 2.78 -8.84 -8.14
C LEU A 116 2.85 -9.82 -9.30
N ARG A 117 3.66 -9.50 -10.32
CA ARG A 117 3.86 -10.37 -11.48
C ARG A 117 5.09 -11.26 -11.27
N THR A 118 4.88 -12.58 -11.25
CA THR A 118 5.96 -13.54 -10.98
C THR A 118 7.07 -13.46 -12.03
N SER A 119 6.71 -13.35 -13.31
CA SER A 119 7.72 -13.23 -14.38
C SER A 119 8.63 -12.02 -14.19
N PHE A 120 8.08 -10.88 -13.78
CA PHE A 120 8.85 -9.66 -13.49
C PHE A 120 9.78 -9.86 -12.29
N ILE A 121 9.28 -10.46 -11.19
CA ILE A 121 10.09 -10.78 -10.02
C ILE A 121 11.26 -11.69 -10.38
N ARG A 122 11.01 -12.75 -11.16
CA ARG A 122 12.03 -13.71 -11.57
C ARG A 122 13.08 -13.10 -12.49
N GLU A 123 12.67 -12.20 -13.39
CA GLU A 123 13.58 -11.56 -14.35
C GLU A 123 14.45 -10.48 -13.70
N HIS A 124 13.85 -9.65 -12.83
CA HIS A 124 14.51 -8.44 -12.34
C HIS A 124 14.93 -8.49 -10.88
N ASN A 125 14.48 -9.49 -10.11
CA ASN A 125 14.68 -9.56 -8.67
C ASN A 125 14.12 -8.32 -7.93
N LEU A 126 12.97 -7.82 -8.40
CA LEU A 126 12.28 -6.64 -7.89
C LEU A 126 10.78 -6.94 -7.74
N LEU A 127 10.12 -6.36 -6.72
CA LEU A 127 8.67 -6.53 -6.53
C LEU A 127 7.83 -5.68 -7.47
N HIS A 128 8.17 -4.40 -7.58
CA HIS A 128 7.29 -3.40 -8.19
C HIS A 128 7.82 -2.86 -9.52
N GLY A 129 9.12 -2.55 -9.61
CA GLY A 129 9.68 -1.90 -10.79
C GLY A 129 9.26 -0.44 -10.96
N ASN A 130 9.36 0.06 -12.19
CA ASN A 130 9.14 1.48 -12.52
C ASN A 130 7.75 1.77 -13.10
N ASN A 131 6.90 0.75 -13.31
CA ASN A 131 5.57 0.93 -13.89
C ASN A 131 4.49 0.23 -13.05
N VAL A 132 4.11 0.86 -11.94
CA VAL A 132 3.16 0.30 -10.98
C VAL A 132 1.78 0.89 -11.20
N MET A 133 0.78 0.04 -11.35
CA MET A 133 -0.62 0.45 -11.44
C MET A 133 -1.10 0.93 -10.07
N PRO A 134 -1.62 2.17 -9.96
CA PRO A 134 -2.27 2.61 -8.74
C PRO A 134 -3.67 1.98 -8.64
N TYR A 135 -4.02 1.45 -7.47
CA TYR A 135 -5.38 1.05 -7.15
C TYR A 135 -5.90 1.88 -5.97
N VAL A 136 -6.69 2.91 -6.28
CA VAL A 136 -7.20 3.85 -5.27
C VAL A 136 -8.32 3.19 -4.47
N THR A 137 -8.17 3.17 -3.14
CA THR A 137 -9.17 2.72 -2.17
C THR A 137 -9.60 3.87 -1.26
N ASP A 138 -10.65 3.65 -0.49
CA ASP A 138 -10.89 4.46 0.70
C ASP A 138 -9.74 4.31 1.71
N VAL A 139 -9.69 5.23 2.69
CA VAL A 139 -8.74 5.15 3.80
C VAL A 139 -9.00 3.87 4.59
N VAL A 140 -7.94 3.12 4.87
CA VAL A 140 -8.04 1.81 5.53
C VAL A 140 -7.25 1.82 6.83
N SER A 141 -7.78 1.12 7.83
CA SER A 141 -7.11 1.01 9.12
C SER A 141 -5.99 -0.03 9.04
N GLU A 142 -4.78 0.39 9.35
CA GLU A 142 -3.58 -0.46 9.44
C GLU A 142 -3.20 -0.58 10.92
N ILE A 143 -3.01 -1.82 11.38
CA ILE A 143 -2.67 -2.11 12.77
C ILE A 143 -1.14 -2.15 12.88
N ASP A 144 -0.55 -1.05 13.34
CA ASP A 144 0.88 -0.98 13.69
C ASP A 144 1.09 -0.85 15.20
N SER A 145 0.08 -0.36 15.93
CA SER A 145 0.11 -0.14 17.37
C SER A 145 -1.16 -0.62 18.07
N GLU A 146 -1.10 -0.67 19.40
CA GLU A 146 -2.27 -0.96 20.23
C GLU A 146 -3.37 0.10 20.08
N ALA A 147 -2.99 1.36 19.79
CA ALA A 147 -3.95 2.42 19.53
C ALA A 147 -4.76 2.15 18.25
N ASP A 148 -4.10 1.68 17.19
CA ASP A 148 -4.76 1.32 15.93
C ASP A 148 -5.72 0.15 16.13
N PHE A 149 -5.31 -0.85 16.92
CA PHE A 149 -6.16 -1.98 17.26
C PHE A 149 -7.41 -1.55 18.06
N ASN A 150 -7.26 -0.62 19.01
CA ASN A 150 -8.38 -0.09 19.78
C ASN A 150 -9.32 0.75 18.90
N PHE A 151 -8.76 1.55 17.98
CA PHE A 151 -9.54 2.29 17.01
C PHE A 151 -10.33 1.36 16.07
N LEU A 152 -9.70 0.28 15.61
CA LEU A 152 -10.36 -0.76 14.83
C LEU A 152 -11.55 -1.37 15.58
N ARG A 153 -11.37 -1.71 16.86
CA ARG A 153 -12.46 -2.23 17.71
C ARG A 153 -13.60 -1.23 17.84
N TYR A 154 -13.29 0.06 17.93
CA TYR A 154 -14.28 1.12 17.95
C TYR A 154 -15.03 1.23 16.61
N GLN A 155 -14.34 1.19 15.47
CA GLN A 155 -14.98 1.20 14.15
C GLN A 155 -16.00 0.05 14.02
N ILE A 156 -15.61 -1.15 14.44
CA ILE A 156 -16.48 -2.35 14.42
C ILE A 156 -17.66 -2.23 15.41
N SER A 157 -17.51 -1.50 16.50
CA SER A 157 -18.61 -1.33 17.48
C SER A 157 -19.64 -0.29 17.03
N VAL A 158 -19.22 0.71 16.25
CA VAL A 158 -20.08 1.76 15.71
C VAL A 158 -20.80 1.31 14.45
N ASP A 159 -20.13 0.56 13.58
CA ASP A 159 -20.71 0.03 12.36
C ASP A 159 -20.61 -1.50 12.32
N SER A 160 -21.70 -2.15 12.69
CA SER A 160 -21.80 -3.62 12.65
C SER A 160 -21.77 -4.18 11.23
N ALA A 161 -22.08 -3.39 10.19
CA ALA A 161 -22.04 -3.83 8.79
C ALA A 161 -20.61 -4.03 8.27
N ILE A 162 -19.61 -3.46 8.94
CA ILE A 162 -18.18 -3.76 8.69
C ILE A 162 -17.91 -5.26 8.88
N LYS A 163 -18.55 -5.90 9.85
CA LYS A 163 -18.40 -7.37 10.06
C LYS A 163 -18.95 -8.14 8.85
N GLU A 164 -20.07 -7.71 8.30
CA GLU A 164 -20.68 -8.34 7.13
C GLU A 164 -19.79 -8.16 5.90
N THR A 165 -19.12 -7.02 5.74
CA THR A 165 -18.22 -6.75 4.60
C THR A 165 -17.02 -7.70 4.55
N ILE A 166 -16.52 -8.17 5.71
CA ILE A 166 -15.39 -9.09 5.80
C ILE A 166 -15.80 -10.54 5.53
N PHE A 167 -17.00 -10.93 5.99
CA PHE A 167 -17.42 -12.34 6.03
C PHE A 167 -18.53 -12.71 5.03
N ASN A 168 -19.25 -11.74 4.45
CA ASN A 168 -20.32 -11.97 3.49
C ASN A 168 -19.86 -11.60 2.07
N SER A 169 -19.26 -12.58 1.40
CA SER A 169 -19.19 -12.65 -0.05
C SER A 169 -20.39 -13.45 -0.57
N GLU A 170 -21.58 -12.83 -0.60
CA GLU A 170 -22.67 -13.29 -1.48
C GLU A 170 -22.56 -12.65 -2.86
#